data_AF-A0A7K1DZ87-F1
#
_entry.id   AF-A0A7K1DZ87-F1
#
_cell.length_a   1.000
_cell.length_b   1.000
_cell.length_c   1.000
_cell.angle_alpha   90.00
_cell.angle_beta   90.00
_cell.angle_gamma   90.00
#
_symmetry.space_group_name_H-M   'P 1'
#
loop_
_entity.id
_entity.type
_entity.pdbx_description
1 polymer ?
#
loop_
_entity_poly.entity_id
_entity_poly.type
_entity_poly.pdbx_seq_one_letter_code
_entity_poly.pdbx_strand_id
1 'polypeptide(L)' 'MALPRSAAHGDRLEEFGSRIRAFRKSRGLTQEQLAREAGVDRKTINRIENSRYSPTLANVYSIADALKVEIRELL' A
#
# COMPACT_ATOMS: atom_id res chain seq x y z
N MET A 1 0.70 -7.87 26.66
CA MET A 1 -0.47 -8.56 26.07
C MET A 1 -0.91 -7.74 24.87
N ALA A 2 -0.58 -8.16 23.64
CA ALA A 2 -1.02 -7.47 22.43
C ALA A 2 -2.51 -7.80 22.21
N LEU A 3 -3.35 -6.78 22.08
CA LEU A 3 -4.78 -6.96 21.79
C LEU A 3 -4.93 -7.80 20.51
N PRO A 4 -5.87 -8.77 20.47
CA PRO A 4 -6.17 -9.47 19.23
C PRO A 4 -6.66 -8.44 18.21
N ARG A 5 -5.97 -8.32 17.07
CA ARG A 5 -6.50 -7.58 15.91
C ARG A 5 -7.86 -8.22 15.59
N SER A 6 -8.96 -7.45 15.67
CA SER A 6 -10.24 -7.94 15.15
C SER A 6 -10.02 -8.37 13.70
N ALA A 7 -10.44 -9.58 13.32
CA ALA A 7 -10.25 -10.14 11.98
C ALA A 7 -10.51 -9.11 10.85
N ALA A 8 -11.59 -8.33 11.00
CA ALA A 8 -12.00 -7.27 10.09
C ALA A 8 -10.98 -6.14 9.84
N HIS A 9 -9.98 -5.93 10.71
CA HIS A 9 -8.92 -4.94 10.47
C HIS A 9 -7.74 -5.55 9.71
N GLY A 10 -7.47 -6.85 9.87
CA GLY A 10 -6.50 -7.56 9.06
C GLY A 10 -6.95 -7.65 7.61
N ASP A 11 -8.21 -8.04 7.40
CA ASP A 11 -8.80 -8.20 6.06
C ASP A 11 -8.73 -6.92 5.22
N ARG A 12 -9.02 -5.76 5.84
CA ARG A 12 -8.93 -4.45 5.15
C ARG A 12 -7.51 -4.06 4.77
N LEU A 13 -6.50 -4.42 5.57
CA LEU A 13 -5.10 -4.18 5.22
C LEU A 13 -4.64 -5.08 4.08
N GLU A 14 -5.15 -6.31 4.01
CA GLU A 14 -4.92 -7.24 2.90
C GLU A 14 -5.54 -6.77 1.58
N GLU A 15 -6.77 -6.27 1.64
CA GLU A 15 -7.43 -5.68 0.47
C GLU A 15 -6.67 -4.44 -0.02
N PHE A 16 -6.33 -3.53 0.89
CA PHE A 16 -5.57 -2.31 0.59
C PHE A 16 -4.22 -2.61 -0.08
N GLY A 17 -3.43 -3.51 0.52
CA GLY A 17 -2.13 -3.93 -0.03
C GLY A 17 -2.25 -4.59 -1.40
N SER A 18 -3.31 -5.39 -1.61
CA SER A 18 -3.60 -6.06 -2.88
C SER A 18 -4.01 -5.07 -3.97
N ARG A 19 -4.80 -4.03 -3.64
CA ARG A 19 -5.19 -2.97 -4.57
C ARG A 19 -4.00 -2.15 -5.05
N ILE A 20 -3.10 -1.75 -4.14
CA ILE A 20 -1.83 -1.09 -4.52
C ILE A 20 -1.03 -1.96 -5.49
N ARG A 21 -0.88 -3.25 -5.17
CA ARG A 21 -0.15 -4.19 -6.02
C ARG A 21 -0.79 -4.31 -7.41
N ALA A 22 -2.11 -4.36 -7.48
CA ALA A 22 -2.85 -4.45 -8.74
C ALA A 22 -2.62 -3.21 -9.60
N PHE A 23 -2.81 -2.01 -9.05
CA PHE A 23 -2.57 -0.76 -9.76
C PHE A 23 -1.12 -0.60 -10.20
N ARG A 24 -0.16 -0.93 -9.34
CA ARG A 24 1.26 -0.92 -9.68
C ARG A 24 1.56 -1.81 -10.89
N LYS A 25 1.06 -3.06 -10.87
CA LYS A 25 1.24 -4.01 -11.97
C LYS A 25 0.55 -3.55 -13.26
N SER A 26 -0.65 -2.98 -13.17
CA SER A 26 -1.38 -2.45 -14.33
C SER A 26 -0.62 -1.33 -15.05
N ARG A 27 0.27 -0.63 -14.33
CA ARG A 27 1.14 0.43 -14.84
C ARG A 27 2.54 -0.05 -15.23
N GLY A 28 2.81 -1.37 -15.16
CA GLY A 28 4.12 -1.94 -15.48
C GLY A 28 5.23 -1.56 -14.50
N LEU A 29 4.91 -1.08 -13.31
CA LEU A 29 5.89 -0.61 -12.33
C LEU A 29 6.42 -1.77 -11.46
N THR A 30 7.73 -1.79 -11.23
CA THR A 30 8.36 -2.57 -10.16
C THR A 30 8.10 -1.93 -8.79
N GLN A 31 8.30 -2.67 -7.70
CA GLN A 31 8.20 -2.10 -6.35
C GLN A 31 9.23 -0.97 -6.14
N GLU A 32 10.40 -1.07 -6.74
CA GLU A 32 11.46 -0.04 -6.67
C GLU A 32 11.04 1.25 -7.40
N GLN A 33 10.40 1.13 -8.56
CA GLN A 33 9.90 2.28 -9.30
C GLN A 33 8.77 2.99 -8.54
N LEU A 34 7.78 2.24 -8.04
CA LEU A 34 6.71 2.84 -7.24
C LEU A 34 7.27 3.51 -5.98
N ALA A 35 8.23 2.89 -5.32
CA ALA A 35 8.87 3.45 -4.13
C ALA A 35 9.55 4.80 -4.42
N ARG A 36 10.29 4.87 -5.54
CA ARG A 36 10.93 6.09 -6.02
C ARG A 36 9.92 7.20 -6.33
N GLU A 37 8.84 6.87 -7.05
CA GLU A 37 7.79 7.83 -7.41
C GLU A 37 7.01 8.31 -6.18
N ALA A 38 6.77 7.44 -5.20
CA ALA A 38 6.10 7.77 -3.95
C ALA A 38 7.02 8.38 -2.87
N GLY A 39 8.33 8.51 -3.13
CA GLY A 39 9.28 9.06 -2.15
C GLY A 39 9.43 8.22 -0.88
N VAL A 40 9.35 6.89 -0.99
CA VAL A 40 9.51 5.94 0.13
C VAL A 40 10.53 4.85 -0.21
N ASP A 41 10.97 4.10 0.80
CA ASP A 41 11.82 2.92 0.56
C ASP A 41 11.06 1.77 -0.12
N ARG A 42 11.72 1.02 -1.00
CA ARG A 42 11.16 -0.22 -1.58
C ARG A 42 10.65 -1.21 -0.53
N LYS A 43 11.31 -1.28 0.63
CA LYS A 43 10.88 -2.12 1.76
C LYS A 43 9.51 -1.69 2.29
N THR A 44 9.20 -0.40 2.28
CA THR A 44 7.89 0.14 2.68
C THR A 44 6.81 -0.35 1.72
N ILE A 45 7.01 -0.20 0.41
CA ILE A 45 6.08 -0.73 -0.61
C ILE A 45 5.89 -2.25 -0.44
N ASN A 46 6.98 -2.99 -0.26
CA ASN A 46 6.91 -4.45 -0.07
C ASN A 46 6.09 -4.83 1.17
N ARG A 47 6.27 -4.14 2.30
CA ARG A 47 5.52 -4.43 3.54
C ARG A 47 4.04 -4.07 3.40
N ILE A 48 3.72 -2.96 2.73
CA ILE A 48 2.34 -2.53 2.48
C ILE A 48 1.64 -3.56 1.57
N GLU A 49 2.23 -3.94 0.45
CA GLU A 49 1.64 -4.90 -0.49
C GLU A 49 1.48 -6.31 0.08
N ASN A 50 2.14 -6.64 1.19
CA ASN A 50 2.04 -7.92 1.87
C ASN A 50 1.38 -7.79 3.25
N SER A 51 0.74 -6.67 3.54
CA SER A 51 -0.04 -6.45 4.78
C SER A 51 0.77 -6.59 6.07
N ARG A 52 2.09 -6.46 5.98
CA ARG A 52 3.02 -6.58 7.12
C ARG A 52 3.18 -5.28 7.88
N TYR A 53 2.50 -4.22 7.45
CA TYR A 53 2.64 -2.88 7.96
C TYR A 53 1.39 -2.06 7.69
N SER A 54 0.90 -1.33 8.71
CA SER A 54 -0.14 -0.32 8.52
C SER A 54 0.53 0.95 7.99
N PRO A 55 0.24 1.40 6.76
CA PRO A 55 0.80 2.63 6.22
C PRO A 55 0.34 3.84 7.05
N THR A 56 1.20 4.84 7.15
CA THR A 56 0.79 6.17 7.59
C THR A 56 -0.09 6.82 6.53
N LEU A 57 -0.88 7.83 6.93
CA LEU A 57 -1.69 8.58 5.98
C LEU A 57 -0.81 9.23 4.88
N ALA A 58 0.37 9.74 5.24
CA ALA A 58 1.34 10.28 4.29
C ALA A 58 1.74 9.25 3.22
N ASN A 59 2.05 8.01 3.61
CA ASN A 59 2.35 6.95 2.65
C ASN A 59 1.17 6.68 1.71
N VAL A 60 -0.06 6.72 2.22
CA VAL A 60 -1.26 6.48 1.40
C VAL A 60 -1.40 7.57 0.33
N TYR A 61 -1.29 8.85 0.70
CA TYR A 61 -1.32 9.96 -0.25
C TYR A 61 -0.19 9.85 -1.28
N SER A 62 1.06 9.66 -0.84
CA SER A 62 2.19 9.56 -1.76
C SER A 62 2.08 8.38 -2.74
N ILE A 63 1.54 7.24 -2.29
CA ILE A 63 1.33 6.07 -3.16
C ILE A 63 0.17 6.32 -4.14
N ALA A 64 -0.92 6.97 -3.70
CA ALA A 64 -2.03 7.33 -4.57
C ALA A 64 -1.58 8.30 -5.67
N ASP A 65 -0.81 9.32 -5.31
CA ASP A 65 -0.24 10.30 -6.25
C ASP A 65 0.71 9.64 -7.25
N ALA A 66 1.63 8.79 -6.78
CA ALA A 66 2.55 8.04 -7.64
C ALA A 66 1.79 7.10 -8.60
N LEU A 67 0.73 6.46 -8.11
CA LEU A 67 -0.14 5.64 -8.94
C LEU A 67 -1.11 6.49 -9.78
N LYS A 68 -1.22 7.81 -9.62
CA LYS A 68 -2.20 8.64 -10.33
C LYS A 68 -3.62 8.06 -10.20
N VAL A 69 -4.00 7.74 -8.97
CA VAL A 69 -5.34 7.28 -8.60
C VAL A 69 -5.82 8.08 -7.40
N GLU A 70 -7.12 8.08 -7.20
CA GLU A 70 -7.74 8.65 -6.03
C GLU A 70 -7.62 7.68 -4.84
N ILE A 71 -7.46 8.19 -3.62
CA ILE A 71 -7.31 7.34 -2.43
C ILE A 71 -8.47 6.35 -2.27
N ARG A 72 -9.69 6.75 -2.63
CA ARG A 72 -10.88 5.89 -2.59
C ARG A 72 -10.75 4.63 -3.44
N GLU A 73 -9.89 4.63 -4.46
CA GLU A 73 -9.65 3.47 -5.31
C GLU A 73 -8.73 2.44 -4.62
N LEU A 74 -7.92 2.89 -3.66
CA LEU A 74 -7.04 2.05 -2.85
C LEU A 74 -7.75 1.41 -1.65
N LEU A 75 -8.89 1.97 -1.23
CA LEU A 75 -9.71 1.50 -0.09
C LEU A 75 -10.73 0.42 -0.48
#